data_AF-A0A4P2PUY1-F1
#
_entry.id   AF-A0A4P2PUY1-F1
#
_cell.length_a   1.000
_cell.length_b   1.000
_cell.length_c   1.000
_cell.angle_alpha   90.00
_cell.angle_beta   90.00
_cell.angle_gamma   90.00
#
_symmetry.space_group_name_H-M   'P 1'
#
loop_
_entity.id
_entity.type
_entity.pdbx_description
1 polymer ?
#
loop_
_entity_poly.entity_id
_entity_poly.type
_entity_poly.pdbx_seq_one_letter_code
_entity_poly.pdbx_strand_id
1 'polypeptide(L)' 'MVPRRSPYDNLPDVRDGLTRAERVILWQLSVLEREFPGRNVPTATLYGRVVEHVDLSVPEFQRLMQRLVGVR' A
#
# COMPACT_ATOMS: atom_id res chain seq x y z
N MET A 1 13.16 7.16 8.89
CA MET A 1 12.33 8.39 8.99
C MET A 1 11.21 8.22 7.97
N VAL A 2 9.97 8.01 8.42
CA VAL A 2 8.83 7.89 7.50
C VAL A 2 8.70 9.23 6.76
N PRO A 3 8.64 9.25 5.41
CA PRO A 3 8.55 10.51 4.69
C PRO A 3 7.25 11.24 5.05
N ARG A 4 7.37 12.54 5.35
CA ARG A 4 6.24 13.42 5.63
C ARG A 4 5.27 13.40 4.44
N ARG A 5 3.98 13.25 4.72
CA ARG A 5 2.92 13.23 3.72
C ARG A 5 2.91 14.53 2.91
N SER A 6 2.88 14.40 1.58
CA SER A 6 2.71 15.52 0.66
C SER A 6 1.22 15.78 0.41
N PRO A 7 0.78 17.03 0.18
CA PRO A 7 -0.60 17.31 -0.24
C PRO A 7 -0.99 16.57 -1.54
N TYR A 8 -0.01 16.19 -2.36
CA TYR A 8 -0.24 15.46 -3.62
C TYR A 8 -0.35 13.94 -3.44
N ASP A 9 -0.07 13.39 -2.25
CA ASP A 9 -0.05 11.93 -2.04
C ASP A 9 -1.44 11.28 -2.21
N ASN A 10 -2.50 12.08 -2.02
CA ASN A 10 -3.90 11.64 -2.18
C ASN A 10 -4.43 11.87 -3.60
N LEU A 11 -3.67 12.53 -4.48
CA LEU A 11 -4.08 12.76 -5.87
C LEU A 11 -3.82 11.48 -6.67
N PRO A 12 -4.85 10.89 -7.31
CA PRO A 12 -4.65 9.77 -8.21
C PRO A 12 -3.82 10.18 -9.44
N ASP A 13 -2.87 9.34 -9.81
CA ASP A 13 -2.12 9.52 -11.05
C ASP A 13 -3.00 9.19 -12.27
N VAL A 14 -2.89 9.99 -13.32
CA VAL A 14 -3.72 9.84 -14.54
C VAL A 14 -3.46 8.54 -15.29
N ARG A 15 -2.30 7.90 -15.07
CA ARG A 15 -1.89 6.69 -15.79
C ARG A 15 -2.56 5.44 -15.26
N ASP A 16 -2.68 5.34 -13.94
CA ASP A 16 -3.11 4.13 -13.23
C ASP A 16 -4.31 4.37 -12.30
N GLY A 17 -4.70 5.62 -12.05
CA GLY A 17 -5.75 5.99 -11.11
C GLY A 17 -5.39 5.73 -9.64
N LEU A 18 -4.12 5.46 -9.34
CA LEU A 18 -3.63 5.12 -8.02
C LEU A 18 -3.06 6.35 -7.32
N THR A 19 -3.30 6.43 -6.01
CA THR A 19 -2.59 7.33 -5.12
C THR A 19 -1.19 6.81 -4.82
N ARG A 20 -0.33 7.66 -4.24
CA ARG A 20 1.02 7.24 -3.83
C ARG A 20 0.98 6.05 -2.88
N ALA A 21 0.05 6.07 -1.92
CA ALA A 21 -0.13 5.00 -0.94
C ALA A 21 -0.51 3.67 -1.59
N GLU A 22 -1.47 3.68 -2.52
CA GLU A 22 -1.90 2.47 -3.24
C GLU A 22 -0.78 1.87 -4.08
N ARG A 23 -0.01 2.71 -4.78
CA ARG A 23 1.13 2.24 -5.56
C ARG A 23 2.21 1.61 -4.68
N VAL A 24 2.47 2.18 -3.51
CA VAL A 24 3.41 1.59 -2.52
C VAL A 24 2.89 0.26 -2.00
N ILE A 25 1.60 0.13 -1.72
CA ILE A 25 0.98 -1.14 -1.31
C ILE A 25 1.21 -2.22 -2.37
N LEU A 26 0.89 -1.93 -3.64
CA LEU A 26 1.05 -2.91 -4.73
C LEU A 26 2.52 -3.24 -4.99
N TRP A 27 3.40 -2.24 -4.92
CA TRP A 27 4.84 -2.46 -5.08
C TRP A 27 5.38 -3.40 -3.99
N GLN A 28 5.08 -3.11 -2.71
CA GLN A 28 5.52 -3.93 -1.57
C GLN A 28 4.88 -5.31 -1.57
N LEU A 29 3.61 -5.44 -1.97
CA LEU A 29 2.99 -6.74 -2.17
C LEU A 29 3.79 -7.57 -3.19
N SER A 30 4.14 -7.01 -4.36
CA SER A 30 4.91 -7.76 -5.35
C SER A 30 6.32 -8.14 -4.86
N VAL A 31 6.95 -7.28 -4.04
CA VAL A 31 8.25 -7.60 -3.42
C VAL A 31 8.09 -8.78 -2.46
N LEU A 32 7.10 -8.73 -1.57
CA LEU A 32 6.82 -9.77 -0.59
C LEU A 32 6.39 -11.09 -1.25
N GLU A 33 5.64 -11.08 -2.34
CA GLU A 33 5.29 -12.32 -3.07
C GLU A 33 6.52 -13.09 -3.56
N ARG A 34 7.62 -12.40 -3.86
CA ARG A 34 8.91 -13.03 -4.21
C ARG A 34 9.64 -13.57 -2.98
N GLU A 35 9.47 -12.93 -1.82
CA GLU A 35 10.01 -13.39 -0.53
C GLU A 35 9.21 -14.58 0.06
N PHE A 36 7.94 -14.71 -0.32
CA PHE A 36 7.00 -15.75 0.13
C PHE A 36 6.54 -16.67 -1.03
N PRO A 37 7.45 -17.43 -1.67
CA PRO A 37 7.11 -18.20 -2.86
C PRO A 37 6.05 -19.27 -2.56
N GLY A 38 4.96 -19.24 -3.32
CA GLY A 38 3.85 -20.20 -3.20
C GLY A 38 3.02 -20.05 -1.94
N ARG A 39 3.08 -18.90 -1.24
CA ARG A 39 2.31 -18.63 -0.03
C ARG A 39 1.70 -17.24 -0.08
N ASN A 40 0.61 -17.06 0.65
CA ASN A 40 0.01 -15.74 0.83
C ASN A 40 0.90 -14.87 1.72
N VAL A 41 1.00 -13.59 1.37
CA VAL A 41 1.67 -12.57 2.18
C VAL A 41 0.77 -12.20 3.36
N PRO A 42 1.22 -12.32 4.62
CA PRO A 42 0.42 -11.89 5.77
C PRO A 42 0.18 -10.37 5.75
N THR A 43 -1.06 -9.95 6.00
CA THR A 43 -1.47 -8.54 5.98
C THR A 43 -0.63 -7.66 6.92
N ALA A 44 -0.27 -8.17 8.09
CA ALA A 44 0.58 -7.44 9.04
C ALA A 44 2.00 -7.21 8.50
N THR A 45 2.57 -8.20 7.78
CA THR A 45 3.87 -8.07 7.12
C THR A 45 3.82 -7.02 6.03
N LEU A 46 2.77 -7.05 5.18
CA LEU A 46 2.56 -6.03 4.16
C LEU A 46 2.43 -4.64 4.77
N TYR A 47 1.61 -4.48 5.82
CA TYR A 47 1.45 -3.21 6.51
C TYR A 47 2.79 -2.69 7.05
N GLY A 48 3.58 -3.55 7.71
CA GLY A 48 4.91 -3.20 8.22
C GLY A 48 5.82 -2.64 7.13
N ARG A 49 5.89 -3.30 5.98
CA ARG A 49 6.67 -2.81 4.82
C ARG A 49 6.14 -1.50 4.25
N VAL A 50 4.83 -1.34 4.17
CA VAL A 50 4.20 -0.13 3.60
C VAL A 50 4.51 1.10 4.44
N VAL A 51 4.43 1.00 5.78
CA VAL A 51 4.67 2.15 6.67
C VAL A 51 6.13 2.61 6.70
N GLU A 52 7.07 1.81 6.19
CA GLU A 52 8.45 2.26 5.95
C GLU A 52 8.53 3.34 4.86
N HIS A 53 7.53 3.41 3.97
CA HIS A 53 7.54 4.27 2.78
C HIS A 53 6.48 5.38 2.80
N VAL A 54 5.38 5.21 3.54
CA VAL A 54 4.26 6.15 3.61
C VAL A 54 3.71 6.23 5.03
N ASP A 55 3.38 7.44 5.47
CA ASP A 55 2.67 7.64 6.73
C ASP A 55 1.20 7.22 6.57
N LEU A 56 0.86 6.07 7.16
CA LEU A 56 -0.47 5.45 7.11
C LEU A 56 -0.82 4.84 8.45
N SER A 57 -2.00 5.16 8.95
CA SER A 57 -2.61 4.42 10.06
C SER A 57 -3.19 3.08 9.59
N VAL A 58 -3.36 2.13 10.52
CA VAL A 58 -4.00 0.84 10.23
C VAL A 58 -5.38 0.99 9.58
N PRO A 59 -6.30 1.86 10.06
CA PRO A 59 -7.60 2.04 9.42
C PRO A 59 -7.52 2.60 8.00
N GLU A 60 -6.56 3.49 7.71
CA GLU A 60 -6.34 3.98 6.34
C GLU A 60 -5.87 2.86 5.43
N PHE A 61 -4.89 2.06 5.88
CA PHE A 61 -4.39 0.92 5.12
C PHE A 61 -5.52 -0.07 4.78
N GLN A 62 -6.38 -0.41 5.74
CA GLN A 62 -7.52 -1.32 5.50
C GLN A 62 -8.50 -0.76 4.46
N ARG A 63 -8.80 0.56 4.50
CA ARG A 63 -9.65 1.20 3.49
C ARG A 63 -9.03 1.16 2.09
N LEU A 64 -7.72 1.40 1.98
CA LEU A 64 -7.01 1.31 0.70
C LEU A 64 -7.02 -0.13 0.15
N MET A 65 -6.80 -1.13 1.01
CA MET A 65 -6.91 -2.54 0.62
C MET A 65 -8.31 -2.89 0.09
N GLN A 66 -9.38 -2.45 0.78
CA GLN A 66 -10.76 -2.65 0.32
C GLN A 66 -11.01 -2.01 -1.06
N ARG A 67 -10.52 -0.78 -1.26
CA ARG A 67 -10.58 -0.09 -2.56
C ARG A 67 -9.85 -0.86 -3.66
N LEU A 68 -8.67 -1.40 -3.38
CA LEU A 68 -7.87 -2.17 -4.35
C LEU A 68 -8.51 -3.51 -4.74
N VAL A 69 -9.21 -4.18 -3.82
CA VAL A 69 -9.91 -5.44 -4.09
C VAL A 69 -11.31 -5.20 -4.70
N GLY A 70 -11.82 -3.97 -4.66
CA GLY A 70 -13.13 -3.61 -5.19
C GLY A 70 -14.30 -4.02 -4.30
N VAL A 71 -14.05 -4.30 -3.01
CA VAL A 71 -15.08 -4.62 -2.02
C VAL A 71 -15.44 -3.33 -1.29
N ARG A 72 -16.68 -2.86 -1.46
CA ARG A 72 -17.23 -1.71 -0.75
C ARG A 72 -17.99 -2.13 0.50
#